data_AF-A0A2M7JBF3-F1
#
_entry.id   AF-A0A2M7JBF3-F1
#
_cell.length_a   1.000
_cell.length_b   1.000
_cell.length_c   1.000
_cell.angle_alpha   90.00
_cell.angle_beta   90.00
_cell.angle_gamma   90.00
#
_symmetry.space_group_name_H-M   'P 1'
#
loop_
_entity.id
_entity.type
_entity.pdbx_description
1 polymer ?
#
loop_
_entity_poly.entity_id
_entity_poly.type
_entity_poly.pdbx_seq_one_letter_code
_entity_poly.pdbx_strand_id
1 'polypeptide(L)' 'VKDINERDNLDLNRGLCPLVIPKGAFVIDSTNKTIEEVADIIVTHAGK' A
#
# COMPACT_ATOMS: atom_id res chain seq x y z
N VAL A 1 -18.12 -0.09 -3.36
CA VAL A 1 -17.10 0.99 -3.45
C VAL A 1 -17.33 2.09 -2.43
N LYS A 2 -18.58 2.55 -2.21
CA LYS A 2 -18.90 3.60 -1.22
C LYS A 2 -18.28 3.34 0.17
N ASP A 3 -18.45 2.13 0.70
CA ASP A 3 -17.94 1.75 2.02
C ASP A 3 -16.40 1.66 2.08
N ILE A 4 -15.74 1.39 0.94
CA ILE A 4 -14.27 1.36 0.86
C ILE A 4 -13.73 2.79 0.88
N ASN A 5 -14.31 3.68 0.08
CA ASN A 5 -13.89 5.08 0.03
C ASN A 5 -14.08 5.80 1.38
N GLU A 6 -15.15 5.47 2.12
CA GLU A 6 -15.37 6.01 3.45
C GLU A 6 -14.31 5.54 4.45
N ARG A 7 -13.95 4.25 4.39
CA ARG A 7 -12.87 3.67 5.21
C ARG A 7 -11.52 4.31 4.90
N ASP A 8 -11.17 4.41 3.61
CA ASP A 8 -9.91 5.01 3.17
C ASP A 8 -9.81 6.47 3.64
N ASN A 9 -10.90 7.24 3.53
CA ASN A 9 -10.94 8.62 4.00
C ASN A 9 -10.73 8.73 5.52
N LEU A 10 -11.32 7.83 6.32
CA LEU A 10 -11.11 7.81 7.76
C LEU A 10 -9.67 7.41 8.12
N ASP A 11 -9.10 6.40 7.45
CA ASP A 11 -7.74 5.92 7.72
C ASP A 11 -6.66 6.94 7.33
N LEU A 12 -6.84 7.67 6.23
CA LEU A 12 -5.93 8.74 5.81
C LEU A 12 -5.94 9.94 6.78
N ASN A 13 -7.10 10.25 7.38
CA ASN A 13 -7.30 11.49 8.13
C ASN A 13 -7.37 11.32 9.66
N ARG A 14 -7.21 10.11 10.21
CA ARG A 14 -7.26 9.89 11.66
C ARG A 14 -6.10 10.60 12.38
N GLY A 15 -6.39 11.17 13.56
CA GLY A 15 -5.41 11.97 14.32
C GLY A 15 -4.24 11.17 14.92
N LEU A 16 -4.37 9.86 15.07
CA LEU A 16 -3.32 8.96 15.59
C LEU A 16 -2.97 7.90 14.55
N CYS A 17 -1.68 7.80 14.22
CA CYS A 17 -1.12 6.84 13.26
C CYS A 17 -1.86 6.82 11.90
N PRO A 18 -2.04 7.94 11.18
CA PRO A 18 -2.76 7.95 9.90
C PRO A 18 -2.12 7.03 8.86
N LEU A 19 -2.90 6.57 7.89
CA LEU A 19 -2.41 5.79 6.76
C LEU A 19 -1.58 6.71 5.86
N VAL A 20 -0.27 6.70 6.04
CA VAL A 20 0.68 7.47 5.24
C VAL A 20 1.81 6.58 4.76
N ILE A 21 2.37 6.90 3.60
CA ILE A 21 3.55 6.20 3.09
C ILE A 21 4.75 6.60 3.95
N PRO A 22 5.44 5.65 4.62
CA PRO A 22 6.60 5.95 5.44
C PRO A 22 7.77 6.51 4.60
N LYS A 23 8.61 7.32 5.23
CA LYS A 23 9.84 7.81 4.56
C LYS A 23 10.75 6.64 4.21
N GLY A 24 11.17 6.57 2.94
CA GLY A 24 12.03 5.50 2.43
C GLY A 24 11.29 4.20 2.11
N ALA A 25 9.96 4.17 2.21
CA ALA A 25 9.18 3.00 1.82
C ALA A 25 9.28 2.76 0.30
N PHE A 26 9.40 1.48 -0.06
CA PHE A 26 9.24 1.03 -1.43
C PHE A 26 7.76 0.80 -1.71
N VAL A 27 7.17 1.64 -2.57
CA VAL A 27 5.74 1.64 -2.88
C VAL A 27 5.48 0.81 -4.13
N ILE A 28 4.56 -0.15 -4.03
CA ILE A 28 4.17 -1.03 -5.13
C ILE A 28 2.70 -0.77 -5.45
N ASP A 29 2.42 -0.28 -6.65
CA ASP A 29 1.05 -0.24 -7.20
C ASP A 29 0.76 -1.58 -7.90
N SER A 30 -0.23 -2.30 -7.38
CA SER A 30 -0.64 -3.62 -7.86
C SER A 30 -1.88 -3.60 -8.77
N THR A 31 -2.38 -2.43 -9.19
CA THR A 31 -3.65 -2.28 -9.93
C THR A 31 -3.76 -3.23 -11.13
N ASN A 32 -2.67 -3.42 -11.87
CA ASN A 32 -2.63 -4.26 -13.08
C ASN A 32 -1.58 -5.38 -12.96
N LYS A 33 -1.41 -5.95 -11.75
CA LYS A 33 -0.43 -7.01 -11.50
C LYS A 33 -1.09 -8.27 -10.99
N THR A 34 -0.51 -9.42 -11.32
CA THR A 34 -0.88 -10.67 -10.65
C THR A 34 -0.24 -10.75 -9.26
N ILE A 35 -0.71 -11.69 -8.46
CA ILE A 35 -0.18 -11.93 -7.11
C ILE A 35 1.30 -12.34 -7.20
N GLU A 36 1.66 -13.18 -8.18
CA GLU A 36 3.01 -13.67 -8.41
C GLU A 36 3.97 -12.53 -8.77
N GLU A 37 3.55 -11.62 -9.66
CA GLU A 37 4.36 -10.46 -10.04
C GLU A 37 4.65 -9.55 -8.85
N VAL A 38 3.66 -9.33 -7.96
CA VAL A 38 3.86 -8.53 -6.75
C VAL A 38 4.81 -9.23 -5.78
N ALA A 39 4.66 -10.54 -5.60
CA ALA A 39 5.53 -11.33 -4.73
C ALA A 39 6.99 -11.28 -5.20
N ASP A 40 7.24 -11.44 -6.51
CA ASP A 40 8.57 -11.37 -7.10
C ASP A 40 9.22 -10.00 -6.89
N ILE A 41 8.44 -8.91 -7.04
CA ILE A 41 8.90 -7.54 -6.78
C ILE A 41 9.34 -7.39 -5.31
N ILE A 42 8.54 -7.90 -4.36
CA ILE A 42 8.83 -7.82 -2.92
C ILE A 42 10.13 -8.57 -2.59
N VAL A 43 10.26 -9.83 -3.03
CA VAL A 43 11.43 -10.66 -2.73
C VAL A 43 12.70 -10.07 -3.36
N THR A 44 12.61 -9.59 -4.60
CA THR A 44 13.74 -8.97 -5.31
C THR A 44 14.19 -7.66 -4.65
N HIS A 45 13.25 -6.87 -4.11
CA HIS A 45 13.59 -5.64 -3.40
C HIS A 45 14.18 -5.91 -2.02
N ALA A 46 13.59 -6.83 -1.25
CA ALA A 46 14.01 -7.15 0.12
C ALA A 46 15.32 -7.96 0.19
N GLY A 47 15.66 -8.70 -0.87
CA GLY A 47 16.91 -9.47 -0.96
C GLY A 47 18.14 -8.65 -1.37
N LYS A 48 17.99 -7.34 -1.60
CA LYS A 48 19.12 -6.40 -1.80
C LYS A 48 19.62 -5.88 -0.46
#